data_AF-A0AAN8EZF2-F1
#
_entry.id   AF-A0AAN8EZF2-F1
#
_cell.length_a   1.000
_cell.length_b   1.000
_cell.length_c   1.000
_cell.angle_alpha   90.00
_cell.angle_beta   90.00
_cell.angle_gamma   90.00
#
_symmetry.space_group_name_H-M   'P 1'
#
loop_
_entity.id
_entity.type
_entity.pdbx_description
1 polymer ?
#
loop_
_entity_poly.entity_id
_entity_poly.type
_entity_poly.pdbx_seq_one_letter_code
_entity_poly.pdbx_strand_id
1 'polypeptide(L)' 'MTADDRRPRTGKQEVVRVIVRCRPLSEVEISQGHQSIVSMYPERGLVELRNPKDLQEPSKDFTFDAIYNERMRHELHD' A
#
# COMPACT_ATOMS: atom_id res chain seq x y z
N MET A 1 -19.33 39.01 -6.42
CA MET A 1 -20.54 38.36 -5.88
C MET A 1 -20.72 37.03 -6.58
N THR A 2 -20.17 35.96 -6.02
CA THR A 2 -20.66 34.59 -6.21
C THR A 2 -20.55 33.95 -4.85
N ALA A 3 -21.71 33.57 -4.30
CA ALA A 3 -21.83 33.02 -2.96
C ALA A 3 -21.04 31.71 -2.88
N ASP A 4 -20.10 31.65 -1.94
CA ASP A 4 -19.40 30.45 -1.51
C ASP A 4 -20.47 29.45 -1.04
N ASP A 5 -20.71 28.42 -1.84
CA ASP A 5 -21.63 27.29 -1.60
C ASP A 5 -21.14 26.50 -0.37
N ARG A 6 -21.29 27.07 0.82
CA ARG A 6 -21.15 26.34 2.08
C ARG A 6 -22.38 25.46 2.26
N ARG A 7 -22.50 24.43 1.43
CA ARG A 7 -23.40 23.31 1.75
C ARG A 7 -22.92 22.70 3.06
N PRO A 8 -23.76 22.62 4.10
CA PRO A 8 -23.46 21.78 5.25
C PRO A 8 -23.40 20.35 4.72
N ARG A 9 -22.22 19.72 4.73
CA ARG A 9 -22.06 18.30 4.40
C ARG A 9 -22.68 17.46 5.53
N THR A 10 -24.01 17.31 5.53
CA THR A 10 -24.77 16.47 6.46
C THR A 10 -25.04 15.06 5.92
N GLY A 11 -24.33 14.62 4.88
CA GLY A 11 -24.26 13.21 4.48
C GLY A 11 -22.92 12.61 4.91
N LYS A 12 -22.92 11.42 5.50
CA LYS A 12 -21.69 10.63 5.67
C LYS A 12 -21.04 10.52 4.29
N GLN A 13 -19.90 11.18 4.09
CA GLN A 13 -19.13 11.02 2.86
C GLN A 13 -18.57 9.60 2.87
N GLU A 14 -19.16 8.74 2.05
CA GLU A 14 -18.61 7.42 1.80
C GLU A 14 -17.35 7.61 0.95
N VAL A 15 -16.23 7.09 1.45
CA VAL A 15 -14.95 7.06 0.73
C VAL A 15 -14.54 5.60 0.56
N VAL A 16 -14.08 5.26 -0.64
CA VAL A 16 -13.51 3.94 -0.90
C VAL A 16 -12.20 3.84 -0.14
N ARG A 17 -12.06 2.81 0.69
CA ARG A 17 -10.80 2.50 1.38
C ARG A 17 -9.99 1.54 0.52
N VAL A 18 -8.74 1.89 0.25
CA VAL A 18 -7.81 1.07 -0.53
C VAL A 18 -6.78 0.45 0.41
N ILE A 19 -6.69 -0.87 0.33
CA ILE A 19 -5.84 -1.69 1.20
C ILE A 19 -4.89 -2.49 0.33
N VAL A 20 -3.62 -2.55 0.72
CA VAL A 20 -2.60 -3.33 0.02
C VAL A 20 -2.04 -4.43 0.91
N ARG A 21 -1.82 -5.62 0.34
CA ARG A 21 -1.18 -6.74 1.02
C ARG A 21 -0.09 -7.37 0.15
N CYS A 22 1.11 -7.54 0.69
CA CYS A 22 2.11 -8.44 0.08
C CYS A 22 2.02 -9.81 0.71
N ARG A 23 2.03 -10.85 -0.14
CA ARG A 23 2.41 -12.19 0.29
C ARG A 23 3.94 -12.32 0.35
N PRO A 24 4.48 -13.22 1.18
CA PRO A 24 5.87 -13.64 1.04
C PRO A 24 6.13 -14.26 -0.33
N LEU A 25 7.37 -14.17 -0.81
CA LEU A 25 7.82 -14.90 -1.99
C LEU A 25 7.57 -16.41 -1.81
N SER A 26 7.07 -17.05 -2.85
CA SER A 26 6.93 -18.51 -2.92
C SER A 26 8.29 -19.20 -3.04
N GLU A 27 8.32 -20.47 -2.67
CA GLU A 27 9.51 -21.31 -2.86
C GLU A 27 9.94 -21.38 -4.33
N VAL A 28 8.99 -21.38 -5.25
CA VAL A 28 9.27 -21.37 -6.70
C VAL A 28 9.95 -20.07 -7.11
N GLU A 29 9.46 -18.92 -6.66
CA GLU A 29 10.06 -17.62 -6.95
C GLU A 29 11.48 -17.52 -6.39
N ILE A 30 11.68 -18.00 -5.16
CA ILE A 30 12.99 -18.06 -4.50
C ILE A 30 13.93 -18.98 -5.29
N SER A 31 13.47 -20.17 -5.70
CA SER A 31 14.27 -21.13 -6.47
C SER A 31 14.69 -20.61 -7.85
N GLN A 32 13.88 -19.72 -8.44
CA GLN A 32 14.17 -19.04 -9.70
C GLN A 32 15.09 -17.82 -9.53
N GLY A 33 15.50 -17.51 -8.29
CA GLY A 33 16.40 -16.40 -7.98
C GLY A 33 15.74 -15.03 -7.97
N HIS A 34 14.40 -14.96 -7.88
CA HIS A 34 13.69 -13.70 -7.76
C HIS A 34 13.93 -13.07 -6.39
N GLN A 35 13.98 -11.73 -6.35
CA GLN A 35 14.21 -10.94 -5.15
C GLN A 35 13.01 -10.05 -4.85
N SER A 36 12.81 -9.72 -3.58
CA SER A 36 11.78 -8.75 -3.21
C SER A 36 12.21 -7.34 -3.61
N ILE A 37 11.36 -6.69 -4.40
CA ILE A 37 11.52 -5.31 -4.84
C ILE A 37 10.56 -4.36 -4.11
N VAL A 38 9.76 -4.89 -3.19
CA VAL A 38 8.72 -4.14 -2.47
C VAL A 38 9.14 -4.00 -1.02
N SER A 39 9.20 -2.75 -0.54
CA SER A 39 9.37 -2.41 0.88
C SER A 39 8.06 -1.84 1.39
N MET A 40 7.59 -2.31 2.55
CA MET A 40 6.31 -1.89 3.12
C MET A 40 6.49 -1.29 4.50
N TYR A 41 5.83 -0.16 4.74
CA TYR A 41 5.81 0.55 6.02
C TYR A 41 4.36 0.75 6.49
N PRO A 42 3.75 -0.29 7.11
CA PRO A 42 2.36 -0.23 7.56
C PRO A 42 2.04 0.97 8.47
N GLU A 43 2.96 1.32 9.37
CA GLU A 43 2.81 2.47 10.29
C GLU A 43 2.71 3.81 9.55
N ARG A 44 3.28 3.90 8.35
CA ARG A 44 3.27 5.12 7.52
C ARG A 44 2.22 5.07 6.40
N GLY A 45 1.55 3.92 6.22
CA GLY A 45 0.71 3.69 5.06
C GLY A 45 1.47 3.80 3.73
N LEU A 46 2.78 3.51 3.71
CA LEU A 46 3.67 3.67 2.55
C LEU A 46 4.16 2.32 2.00
N VAL A 47 4.13 2.17 0.68
CA VAL A 47 4.79 1.10 -0.08
C VAL A 47 5.81 1.71 -1.02
N GLU A 48 7.06 1.26 -0.96
CA GLU A 48 8.13 1.63 -1.88
C GLU A 48 8.39 0.47 -2.85
N LEU A 49 8.46 0.77 -4.14
CA LEU A 49 8.73 -0.19 -5.20
C LEU A 49 10.00 0.17 -5.96
N ARG A 50 10.97 -0.74 -5.97
CA ARG A 50 12.28 -0.56 -6.61
C ARG A 50 12.31 -1.18 -8.00
N ASN A 51 13.00 -0.55 -8.95
CA ASN A 51 13.31 -1.19 -10.22
C ASN A 51 14.48 -2.18 -10.04
N PRO A 52 14.30 -3.49 -10.30
CA PRO A 52 15.41 -4.45 -10.21
C PRO A 52 16.41 -4.33 -11.37
N LYS A 53 16.05 -3.66 -12.48
CA LYS A 53 16.90 -3.52 -13.68
C LYS A 53 17.79 -2.28 -13.64
N ASP A 54 17.36 -1.25 -12.92
CA ASP A 54 18.09 0.00 -12.76
C ASP A 54 18.11 0.40 -11.29
N LEU A 55 19.24 0.18 -10.63
CA LEU A 55 19.43 0.49 -9.22
C LEU A 55 19.66 1.99 -8.97
N GLN A 56 19.88 2.78 -10.02
CA GLN A 56 20.00 4.24 -9.91
C GLN A 56 18.64 4.94 -10.07
N GLU A 57 17.64 4.26 -10.64
CA GLU A 57 16.28 4.79 -10.65
C GLU A 57 15.75 4.88 -9.20
N PRO A 58 15.22 6.04 -8.78
CA PRO A 58 14.61 6.17 -7.46
C PRO A 58 13.42 5.22 -7.31
N SER A 59 13.19 4.77 -6.07
CA SER A 59 11.99 3.98 -5.75
C SER A 59 10.72 4.79 -5.97
N LYS A 60 9.64 4.08 -6.31
CA LYS A 60 8.29 4.65 -6.42
C LYS A 60 7.52 4.44 -5.14
N ASP A 61 6.97 5.54 -4.64
CA ASP A 61 6.31 5.61 -3.35
C ASP A 61 4.80 5.70 -3.53
N PHE A 62 4.06 4.83 -2.84
CA PHE A 62 2.60 4.75 -2.90
C PHE A 62 2.00 4.77 -1.50
N THR A 63 0.94 5.54 -1.30
CA THR A 63 0.24 5.63 -0.01
C THR A 63 -1.15 5.00 -0.07
N PHE A 64 -1.54 4.32 1.02
CA PHE A 64 -2.80 3.59 1.13
C PHE A 64 -3.42 3.74 2.52
N ASP A 65 -4.71 3.44 2.66
CA ASP A 65 -5.43 3.53 3.93
C ASP A 65 -5.00 2.46 4.93
N ALA A 66 -4.55 1.29 4.44
CA ALA A 66 -3.93 0.26 5.26
C ALA A 66 -3.00 -0.63 4.42
N ILE A 67 -1.95 -1.15 5.07
CA ILE A 67 -0.98 -2.05 4.43
C ILE A 67 -0.76 -3.27 5.33
N TYR A 68 -0.83 -4.46 4.74
CA TYR A 68 -0.58 -5.73 5.39
C TYR A 68 0.69 -6.36 4.80
N ASN A 69 1.73 -6.49 5.61
CA ASN A 69 2.97 -7.11 5.17
C ASN A 69 2.92 -8.65 5.32
N GLU A 70 3.97 -9.31 4.84
CA GLU A 70 4.17 -10.77 4.88
C GLU A 70 4.13 -11.35 6.30
N ARG A 71 4.46 -10.54 7.32
CA ARG A 71 4.47 -10.92 8.73
C ARG A 71 3.10 -10.78 9.39
N MET A 72 2.23 -9.93 8.84
CA MET A 72 0.87 -9.74 9.31
C MET A 72 0.02 -10.93 8.84
N ARG A 73 0.17 -12.06 9.54
CA ARG A 73 -0.89 -13.09 9.53
C ARG A 73 -2.15 -12.40 10.03
N HIS A 74 -3.30 -12.75 9.45
CA HIS A 74 -4.59 -12.48 10.10
C HIS A 74 -4.49 -13.03 11.53
N GLU A 75 -4.18 -12.19 12.51
CA GLU A 75 -4.68 -12.39 13.85
C GLU A 75 -6.18 -12.17 13.70
N LEU A 76 -6.85 -13.33 13.63
CA LEU A 76 -8.20 -13.63 14.10
C LEU A 76 -9.24 -12.52 13.92
N HIS A 77 -10.31 -12.87 13.21
CA HIS A 77 -11.61 -12.25 13.46
C HIS A 77 -11.88 -12.28 14.97
N ASP A 78 -12.03 -11.11 15.57
CA ASP A 78 -12.96 -10.87 16.68
C ASP A 78 -13.98 -9.82 16.21
#